data_AF-A0A8G2C0E6-F1
#
_entry.id   AF-A0A8G2C0E6-F1
#
_cell.length_a   1.000
_cell.length_b   1.000
_cell.length_c   1.000
_cell.angle_alpha   90.00
_cell.angle_beta   90.00
_cell.angle_gamma   90.00
#
_symmetry.space_group_name_H-M   'P 1'
#
loop_
_entity.id
_entity.type
_entity.pdbx_description
1 polymer ?
#
loop_
_entity_poly.entity_id
_entity_poly.type
_entity_poly.pdbx_seq_one_letter_code
_entity_poly.pdbx_strand_id
1 'polypeptide(L)'
;MTDISENTRQDRRRSVRLRRSAMLRAKLDEIDRPNIKIAETRDEWSQSFALVYREYLASGYIAQPHPSGMHLSVYNLLPATCVFIFRTYVTVISTLTQIFDSELFGLPMDALYRPELDALRCQGRKITELSALATPRETRWCNLMVFLSKTMFEYSMMNNIDDICIMVNPKHVNFYKTMFLFEDFGEERFYPGVGAPAVALRINMEHIEDKASEKYRDFETDDNIHEFFYKMKSTLVDLNNGWTFYDKRPPMSEEDASFFFNARPEITANLTMRQIEHLTRLYPFLGCALASSTRTDHP
;
A
#
# COMPACT_ATOMS: atom_id res chain seq x y z
N MET A 1 19.70 -26.79 -39.15
CA MET A 1 19.02 -26.98 -37.85
C MET A 1 19.86 -26.29 -36.80
N THR A 2 19.18 -25.44 -36.03
CA THR A 2 19.65 -24.29 -35.25
C THR A 2 20.45 -24.64 -34.00
N ASP A 3 21.63 -24.04 -33.90
CA ASP A 3 22.42 -23.93 -32.68
C ASP A 3 21.95 -22.68 -31.92
N ILE A 4 21.08 -22.88 -30.93
CA ILE A 4 20.56 -21.80 -30.08
C ILE A 4 21.57 -21.59 -28.96
N SER A 5 22.32 -20.48 -29.06
CA SER A 5 23.39 -20.08 -28.14
C SER A 5 22.97 -20.10 -26.66
N GLU A 6 23.92 -20.49 -25.79
CA GLU A 6 23.73 -20.58 -24.33
C GLU A 6 23.18 -19.32 -23.66
N ASN A 7 23.32 -18.15 -24.28
CA ASN A 7 22.74 -16.90 -23.79
C ASN A 7 21.20 -16.94 -23.75
N THR A 8 20.56 -17.59 -24.73
CA THR A 8 19.10 -17.80 -24.77
C THR A 8 18.62 -18.84 -23.75
N ARG A 9 19.51 -19.72 -23.27
CA ARG A 9 19.21 -20.68 -22.18
C ARG A 9 19.27 -20.02 -20.80
N GLN A 10 20.10 -19.00 -20.61
CA GLN A 10 20.19 -18.26 -19.35
C GLN A 10 19.00 -17.30 -19.16
N ASP A 11 18.52 -16.65 -20.24
CA ASP A 11 17.28 -15.85 -20.23
C ASP A 11 16.00 -16.70 -20.03
N ARG A 12 16.02 -17.96 -20.50
CA ARG A 12 14.95 -18.93 -20.21
C ARG A 12 14.96 -19.40 -18.75
N ARG A 13 16.07 -19.29 -18.00
CA ARG A 13 16.12 -19.75 -16.60
C ARG A 13 15.49 -18.76 -15.61
N ARG A 14 15.22 -17.51 -15.99
CA ARG A 14 14.49 -16.52 -15.16
C ARG A 14 12.99 -16.41 -15.47
N SER A 15 12.53 -16.95 -16.59
CA SER A 15 11.14 -16.87 -17.06
C SER A 15 10.31 -18.17 -16.88
N VAL A 16 10.87 -19.22 -16.28
CA VAL A 16 10.30 -20.59 -16.27
C VAL A 16 9.46 -21.00 -15.05
N ARG A 17 9.01 -20.12 -14.14
CA ARG A 17 8.17 -20.55 -12.98
C ARG A 17 6.92 -19.73 -12.65
N LEU A 18 6.33 -19.06 -13.65
CA LEU A 18 4.94 -18.57 -13.57
C LEU A 18 3.94 -19.47 -14.30
N ARG A 19 4.41 -20.53 -14.96
CA ARG A 19 3.50 -21.54 -15.54
C ARG A 19 3.08 -22.50 -14.41
N ARG A 20 1.83 -22.38 -13.96
CA ARG A 20 1.16 -23.19 -12.91
C ARG A 20 1.53 -22.87 -11.46
N SER A 21 1.79 -21.61 -11.14
CA SER A 21 1.73 -21.19 -9.73
C SER A 21 0.28 -21.17 -9.32
N ALA A 22 -0.02 -21.87 -8.22
CA ALA A 22 -1.26 -21.87 -7.47
C ALA A 22 -1.55 -20.46 -6.90
N MET A 23 -1.67 -19.45 -7.77
CA MET A 23 -1.59 -18.02 -7.44
C MET A 23 -2.76 -17.57 -6.57
N LEU A 24 -3.95 -18.13 -6.85
CA LEU A 24 -5.17 -17.85 -6.08
C LEU A 24 -5.51 -18.97 -5.11
N ARG A 25 -4.82 -20.12 -5.17
CA ARG A 25 -4.92 -21.21 -4.20
C ARG A 25 -4.24 -20.82 -2.89
N ALA A 26 -4.76 -19.79 -2.25
CA ALA A 26 -4.55 -19.58 -0.83
C ALA A 26 -5.20 -20.75 -0.10
N LYS A 27 -4.44 -21.40 0.77
CA LYS A 27 -5.04 -22.39 1.66
C LYS A 27 -5.70 -21.67 2.83
N LEU A 28 -6.75 -20.91 2.51
CA LEU A 28 -7.54 -20.18 3.50
C LEU A 28 -8.13 -21.13 4.54
N ASP A 29 -8.37 -22.39 4.18
CA ASP A 29 -8.81 -23.45 5.09
C ASP A 29 -7.79 -23.76 6.20
N GLU A 30 -6.50 -23.44 6.00
CA GLU A 30 -5.46 -23.57 7.03
C GLU A 30 -5.37 -22.32 7.94
N ILE A 31 -6.16 -21.28 7.66
CA ILE A 31 -6.23 -20.04 8.46
C ILE A 31 -7.49 -20.08 9.32
N ASP A 32 -7.34 -19.92 10.63
CA ASP A 32 -8.50 -19.87 11.53
C ASP A 32 -9.28 -18.57 11.31
N ARG A 33 -10.55 -18.69 10.90
CA ARG A 33 -11.50 -17.59 10.67
C ARG A 33 -10.88 -16.42 9.90
N PRO A 34 -10.51 -16.61 8.62
CA PRO A 34 -9.88 -15.58 7.83
C PRO A 34 -10.87 -14.43 7.57
N ASN A 35 -10.41 -13.20 7.70
CA ASN A 35 -11.21 -12.01 7.40
C ASN A 35 -10.36 -10.90 6.79
N ILE A 36 -10.93 -10.14 5.86
CA ILE A 36 -10.33 -8.94 5.29
C ILE A 36 -11.23 -7.75 5.60
N LYS A 37 -10.65 -6.64 6.02
CA LYS A 37 -11.36 -5.37 6.21
C LYS A 37 -10.38 -4.20 6.15
N ILE A 38 -10.90 -2.97 6.25
CA ILE A 38 -10.06 -1.81 6.60
C ILE A 38 -10.03 -1.66 8.11
N ALA A 39 -8.86 -1.38 8.68
CA ALA A 39 -8.67 -1.17 10.11
C ALA A 39 -9.46 0.07 10.61
N GLU A 40 -10.10 -0.09 11.76
CA GLU A 40 -10.98 0.89 12.38
C GLU A 40 -10.74 1.06 13.89
N THR A 41 -9.88 0.22 14.49
CA THR A 41 -9.60 0.25 15.93
C THR A 41 -8.11 0.45 16.20
N ARG A 42 -7.77 1.03 17.36
CA ARG A 42 -6.38 1.20 17.83
C ARG A 42 -5.58 -0.08 17.74
N ASP A 43 -6.18 -1.20 18.13
CA ASP A 43 -5.52 -2.51 18.10
C ASP A 43 -5.19 -2.94 16.67
N GLU A 44 -6.13 -2.83 15.73
CA GLU A 44 -5.91 -3.18 14.32
C GLU A 44 -4.82 -2.30 13.67
N TRP A 45 -4.84 -0.98 13.92
CA TRP A 45 -3.80 -0.07 13.43
C TRP A 45 -2.44 -0.37 14.08
N SER A 46 -2.39 -0.58 15.40
CA SER A 46 -1.15 -0.90 16.12
C SER A 46 -0.51 -2.19 15.59
N GLN A 47 -1.30 -3.25 15.41
CA GLN A 47 -0.83 -4.50 14.83
C GLN A 47 -0.31 -4.31 13.40
N SER A 48 -0.99 -3.50 12.59
CA SER A 48 -0.58 -3.21 11.21
C SER A 48 0.75 -2.44 11.16
N PHE A 49 0.89 -1.37 11.94
CA PHE A 49 2.11 -0.57 11.96
C PHE A 49 3.30 -1.33 12.56
N ALA A 50 3.06 -2.18 13.56
CA ALA A 50 4.08 -3.06 14.11
C ALA A 50 4.50 -4.17 13.12
N LEU A 51 3.55 -4.71 12.36
CA LEU A 51 3.83 -5.69 11.31
C LEU A 51 4.72 -5.10 10.21
N VAL A 52 4.38 -3.91 9.71
CA VAL A 52 5.20 -3.19 8.71
C VAL A 52 6.59 -2.93 9.26
N TYR A 53 6.69 -2.41 10.49
CA TYR A 53 7.97 -2.17 11.15
C TYR A 53 8.85 -3.41 11.20
N ARG A 54 8.30 -4.55 11.67
CA ARG A 54 9.02 -5.81 11.77
C ARG A 54 9.54 -6.29 10.42
N GLU A 55 8.70 -6.27 9.39
CA GLU A 55 9.09 -6.74 8.05
C GLU A 55 10.12 -5.81 7.39
N TYR A 56 10.02 -4.50 7.62
CA TYR A 56 10.96 -3.51 7.09
C TYR A 56 12.31 -3.60 7.79
N LEU A 57 12.32 -3.78 9.12
CA LEU A 57 13.52 -4.04 9.91
C LEU A 57 14.21 -5.34 9.46
N ALA A 58 13.45 -6.44 9.32
CA ALA A 58 13.97 -7.71 8.85
C ALA A 58 14.48 -7.68 7.39
N SER A 59 14.00 -6.73 6.59
CA SER A 59 14.42 -6.52 5.21
C SER A 59 15.56 -5.50 5.05
N GLY A 60 15.99 -4.87 6.15
CA GLY A 60 17.06 -3.88 6.16
C GLY A 60 16.66 -2.47 5.71
N TYR A 61 15.36 -2.17 5.63
CA TYR A 61 14.84 -0.83 5.25
C TYR A 61 14.80 0.14 6.43
N ILE A 62 14.96 -0.36 7.66
CA ILE A 62 15.07 0.46 8.88
C ILE A 62 16.51 0.32 9.39
N ALA A 63 17.29 1.38 9.23
CA ALA A 63 18.69 1.41 9.69
C ALA A 63 18.80 1.57 11.20
N GLN A 64 17.96 2.41 11.80
CA GLN A 64 17.92 2.66 13.24
C GLN A 64 16.57 2.21 13.79
N PRO A 65 16.55 1.18 14.67
CA PRO A 65 15.33 0.76 15.34
C PRO A 65 14.68 1.92 16.11
N HIS A 66 13.36 2.05 15.98
CA HIS A 66 12.58 3.03 16.72
C HIS A 66 11.96 2.40 17.98
N PRO A 67 12.03 3.04 19.16
CA PRO A 67 11.51 2.48 20.41
C PRO A 67 10.03 2.08 20.39
N SER A 68 9.21 2.77 19.58
CA SER A 68 7.79 2.44 19.45
C SER A 68 7.52 1.08 18.80
N GLY A 69 8.49 0.55 18.03
CA GLY A 69 8.29 -0.68 17.26
C GLY A 69 7.23 -0.56 16.17
N MET A 70 6.89 0.67 15.74
CA MET A 70 5.84 0.94 14.76
C MET A 70 6.37 1.70 13.55
N HIS A 71 5.81 1.41 12.38
CA HIS A 71 6.09 2.13 11.14
C HIS A 71 4.80 2.80 10.66
N LEU A 72 4.74 4.12 10.85
CA LEU A 72 3.67 4.99 10.40
C LEU A 72 4.25 6.35 9.99
N SER A 73 3.43 7.12 9.27
CA SER A 73 3.72 8.46 8.77
C SER A 73 2.52 9.39 9.01
N VAL A 74 2.66 10.68 8.71
CA VAL A 74 1.55 11.65 8.79
C VAL A 74 0.34 11.21 7.96
N TYR A 75 0.56 10.53 6.83
CA TYR A 75 -0.52 10.08 5.95
C TYR A 75 -1.47 9.11 6.67
N ASN A 76 -1.00 8.37 7.67
CA ASN A 76 -1.83 7.47 8.45
C ASN A 76 -2.81 8.21 9.38
N LEU A 77 -2.61 9.50 9.64
CA LEU A 77 -3.55 10.36 10.37
C LEU A 77 -4.60 11.00 9.45
N LEU A 78 -4.49 10.84 8.13
CA LEU A 78 -5.48 11.41 7.21
C LEU A 78 -6.72 10.50 7.14
N PRO A 79 -7.95 11.04 7.25
CA PRO A 79 -9.18 10.23 7.24
C PRO A 79 -9.37 9.39 5.97
N ALA A 80 -8.85 9.89 4.84
CA ALA A 80 -8.92 9.21 3.56
C ALA A 80 -8.05 7.95 3.50
N THR A 81 -6.95 7.90 4.27
CA THR A 81 -6.00 6.79 4.21
C THR A 81 -6.62 5.51 4.72
N CYS A 82 -6.53 4.47 3.91
CA CYS A 82 -7.13 3.17 4.18
C CYS A 82 -6.05 2.13 4.48
N VAL A 83 -6.05 1.58 5.70
CA VAL A 83 -5.17 0.47 6.08
C VAL A 83 -5.96 -0.83 5.95
N PHE A 84 -5.80 -1.53 4.83
CA PHE A 84 -6.38 -2.85 4.62
C PHE A 84 -5.62 -3.89 5.45
N ILE A 85 -6.37 -4.78 6.09
CA ILE A 85 -5.85 -5.85 6.94
C ILE A 85 -6.43 -7.18 6.54
N PHE A 86 -5.59 -8.21 6.56
CA PHE A 86 -5.98 -9.61 6.54
C PHE A 86 -5.76 -10.16 7.95
N ARG A 87 -6.80 -10.74 8.53
CA ARG A 87 -6.81 -11.28 9.90
C ARG A 87 -7.04 -12.78 9.93
N THR A 88 -6.45 -13.41 10.94
CA THR A 88 -6.89 -14.70 11.49
C THR A 88 -7.49 -14.42 12.86
N TYR A 89 -8.79 -14.64 13.01
CA TYR A 89 -9.55 -14.23 14.19
C TYR A 89 -9.29 -12.74 14.58
N VAL A 90 -8.50 -12.48 15.63
CA VAL A 90 -8.14 -11.12 16.10
C VAL A 90 -6.75 -10.62 15.70
N THR A 91 -5.95 -11.46 15.06
CA THR A 91 -4.56 -11.16 14.74
C THR A 91 -4.43 -10.72 13.29
N VAL A 92 -3.82 -9.56 13.05
CA VAL A 92 -3.44 -9.06 11.72
C VAL A 92 -2.22 -9.85 11.21
N ILE A 93 -2.40 -10.55 10.09
CA ILE A 93 -1.37 -11.40 9.47
C ILE A 93 -0.92 -10.90 8.11
N SER A 94 -1.54 -9.87 7.56
CA SER A 94 -1.06 -9.13 6.40
C SER A 94 -1.69 -7.75 6.38
N THR A 95 -0.98 -6.74 5.87
CA THR A 95 -1.51 -5.39 5.74
C THR A 95 -1.03 -4.69 4.47
N LEU A 96 -1.82 -3.74 4.00
CA LEU A 96 -1.52 -2.84 2.89
C LEU A 96 -2.17 -1.48 3.17
N THR A 97 -1.44 -0.39 2.96
CA THR A 97 -2.00 0.96 3.09
C THR A 97 -2.24 1.57 1.71
N GLN A 98 -3.43 2.13 1.51
CA GLN A 98 -3.79 2.93 0.36
C GLN A 98 -3.95 4.40 0.77
N ILE A 99 -3.20 5.28 0.11
CA ILE A 99 -3.17 6.71 0.39
C ILE A 99 -3.72 7.43 -0.84
N PHE A 100 -4.66 8.34 -0.64
CA PHE A 100 -5.29 9.09 -1.73
C PHE A 100 -4.61 10.44 -1.89
N ASP A 101 -4.37 10.83 -3.13
CA ASP A 101 -3.71 12.10 -3.43
C ASP A 101 -4.56 13.28 -2.98
N SER A 102 -3.91 14.33 -2.52
CA SER A 102 -4.56 15.56 -2.11
C SER A 102 -3.67 16.76 -2.37
N GLU A 103 -4.26 17.92 -2.65
CA GLU A 103 -3.49 19.14 -2.89
C GLU A 103 -2.59 19.50 -1.69
N LEU A 104 -3.05 19.24 -0.47
CA LEU A 104 -2.35 19.67 0.74
C LEU A 104 -1.26 18.70 1.22
N PHE A 105 -1.46 17.39 1.09
CA PHE A 105 -0.49 16.39 1.56
C PHE A 105 0.26 15.67 0.44
N GLY A 106 -0.28 15.70 -0.78
CA GLY A 106 0.24 14.91 -1.89
C GLY A 106 0.20 13.42 -1.59
N LEU A 107 1.20 12.71 -2.10
CA LEU A 107 1.47 11.29 -1.85
C LEU A 107 2.91 11.12 -1.32
N PRO A 108 3.20 10.07 -0.53
CA PRO A 108 4.59 9.77 -0.12
C PRO A 108 5.58 9.74 -1.29
N MET A 109 5.16 9.21 -2.45
CA MET A 109 5.94 9.15 -3.67
C MET A 109 6.36 10.52 -4.21
N ASP A 110 5.74 11.63 -3.81
CA ASP A 110 6.19 12.98 -4.16
C ASP A 110 7.63 13.26 -3.72
N ALA A 111 8.12 12.56 -2.69
CA ALA A 111 9.49 12.70 -2.23
C ALA A 111 10.53 12.40 -3.32
N LEU A 112 10.18 11.53 -4.28
CA LEU A 112 11.04 11.16 -5.40
C LEU A 112 10.44 11.46 -6.76
N TYR A 113 9.13 11.27 -6.95
CA TYR A 113 8.46 11.21 -8.26
C TYR A 113 7.38 12.30 -8.43
N ARG A 114 7.56 13.44 -7.75
CA ARG A 114 6.66 14.59 -7.91
C ARG A 114 6.47 15.02 -9.37
N PRO A 115 7.51 15.14 -10.22
CA PRO A 115 7.32 15.54 -11.62
C PRO A 115 6.40 14.59 -12.39
N GLU A 116 6.53 13.28 -12.17
CA GLU A 116 5.70 12.26 -12.79
C GLU A 116 4.24 12.32 -12.30
N LEU A 117 4.05 12.48 -10.99
CA LEU A 117 2.73 12.65 -10.38
C LEU A 117 2.06 13.97 -10.83
N ASP A 118 2.81 15.06 -10.91
CA ASP A 118 2.32 16.36 -11.36
C ASP A 118 1.82 16.30 -12.80
N ALA A 119 2.45 15.50 -13.67
CA ALA A 119 1.95 15.27 -15.02
C ALA A 119 0.53 14.64 -15.04
N LEU A 120 0.22 13.76 -14.08
CA LEU A 120 -1.12 13.18 -13.92
C LEU A 120 -2.10 14.18 -13.28
N ARG A 121 -1.65 14.91 -12.25
CA ARG A 121 -2.45 15.96 -11.60
C ARG A 121 -2.86 17.06 -12.59
N CYS A 122 -1.96 17.46 -13.48
CA CYS A 122 -2.24 18.42 -14.55
C CYS A 122 -3.28 17.92 -15.56
N GLN A 123 -3.46 16.59 -15.68
CA GLN A 123 -4.52 15.98 -16.48
C GLN A 123 -5.85 15.85 -15.70
N GLY A 124 -5.90 16.26 -14.43
CA GLY A 124 -7.06 16.14 -13.56
C GLY A 124 -7.34 14.71 -13.09
N ARG A 125 -6.34 13.81 -13.18
CA ARG A 125 -6.50 12.40 -12.83
C ARG A 125 -6.51 12.19 -11.31
N LYS A 126 -7.32 11.25 -10.84
CA LYS A 126 -7.40 10.83 -9.44
C LYS A 126 -6.37 9.73 -9.17
N ILE A 127 -5.41 10.05 -8.32
CA ILE A 127 -4.24 9.20 -8.05
C ILE A 127 -4.33 8.63 -6.63
N THR A 128 -3.91 7.39 -6.47
CA THR A 128 -3.66 6.77 -5.16
C THR A 128 -2.30 6.11 -5.15
N GLU A 129 -1.66 6.07 -4.00
CA GLU A 129 -0.45 5.29 -3.75
C GLU A 129 -0.77 4.06 -2.89
N LEU A 130 -0.21 2.91 -3.27
CA LEU A 130 -0.15 1.75 -2.40
C LEU A 130 1.21 1.68 -1.71
N SER A 131 1.17 1.59 -0.39
CA SER A 131 2.34 1.69 0.47
C SER A 131 2.23 0.70 1.63
N ALA A 132 3.34 0.49 2.34
CA ALA A 132 3.38 -0.31 3.57
C ALA A 132 2.75 -1.72 3.43
N LEU A 133 2.99 -2.40 2.30
CA LEU A 133 2.62 -3.80 2.14
C LEU A 133 3.54 -4.68 3.01
N ALA A 134 2.95 -5.44 3.93
CA ALA A 134 3.69 -6.37 4.77
C ALA A 134 2.93 -7.68 4.97
N THR A 135 3.60 -8.78 4.66
CA THR A 135 3.15 -10.15 4.94
C THR A 135 4.34 -10.92 5.56
N PRO A 136 4.19 -11.47 6.79
CA PRO A 136 5.22 -12.30 7.43
C PRO A 136 5.68 -13.44 6.53
N ARG A 137 6.95 -13.81 6.62
CA ARG A 137 7.51 -14.90 5.79
C ARG A 137 6.74 -16.20 5.97
N GLU A 138 6.29 -16.45 7.19
CA GLU A 138 5.60 -17.65 7.65
C GLU A 138 4.21 -17.81 7.02
N THR A 139 3.63 -16.74 6.45
CA THR A 139 2.30 -16.75 5.83
C THR A 139 2.31 -16.34 4.35
N ARG A 140 3.48 -16.05 3.76
CA ARG A 140 3.61 -15.68 2.34
C ARG A 140 3.11 -16.74 1.37
N TRP A 141 3.17 -18.00 1.76
CA TRP A 141 2.68 -19.13 0.96
C TRP A 141 1.15 -19.12 0.78
N CYS A 142 0.41 -18.34 1.58
CA CYS A 142 -1.03 -18.17 1.44
C CYS A 142 -1.44 -17.11 0.41
N ASN A 143 -0.50 -16.44 -0.27
CA ASN A 143 -0.80 -15.39 -1.26
C ASN A 143 -1.75 -14.28 -0.75
N LEU A 144 -1.74 -13.98 0.56
CA LEU A 144 -2.65 -13.02 1.21
C LEU A 144 -2.61 -11.63 0.58
N MET A 145 -1.45 -11.24 0.06
CA MET A 145 -1.26 -10.02 -0.71
C MET A 145 -2.23 -9.94 -1.89
N VAL A 146 -2.50 -11.02 -2.61
CA VAL A 146 -3.40 -11.00 -3.79
C VAL A 146 -4.83 -10.68 -3.37
N PHE A 147 -5.27 -11.14 -2.20
CA PHE A 147 -6.59 -10.82 -1.66
C PHE A 147 -6.69 -9.37 -1.19
N LEU A 148 -5.67 -8.88 -0.47
CA LEU A 148 -5.56 -7.45 -0.15
C LEU A 148 -5.56 -6.62 -1.44
N SER A 149 -4.91 -7.13 -2.49
CA SER A 149 -4.89 -6.48 -3.79
C SER A 149 -6.23 -6.44 -4.49
N LYS A 150 -7.00 -7.53 -4.44
CA LYS A 150 -8.37 -7.49 -4.95
C LYS A 150 -9.21 -6.47 -4.19
N THR A 151 -9.15 -6.47 -2.85
CA THR A 151 -9.96 -5.55 -2.04
C THR A 151 -9.61 -4.08 -2.29
N MET A 152 -8.32 -3.73 -2.38
CA MET A 152 -7.91 -2.36 -2.69
C MET A 152 -8.29 -1.96 -4.13
N PHE A 153 -8.21 -2.90 -5.07
CA PHE A 153 -8.56 -2.64 -6.47
C PHE A 153 -10.05 -2.36 -6.61
N GLU A 154 -10.90 -3.20 -6.00
CA GLU A 154 -12.34 -2.97 -5.93
C GLU A 154 -12.66 -1.64 -5.25
N TYR A 155 -11.98 -1.30 -4.15
CA TYR A 155 -12.16 -0.02 -3.48
C TYR A 155 -11.75 1.16 -4.38
N SER A 156 -10.68 1.01 -5.17
CA SER A 156 -10.24 2.02 -6.14
C SER A 156 -11.26 2.22 -7.26
N MET A 157 -11.86 1.14 -7.77
CA MET A 157 -12.95 1.21 -8.76
C MET A 157 -14.18 1.93 -8.20
N MET A 158 -14.62 1.60 -6.98
CA MET A 158 -15.76 2.24 -6.33
C MET A 158 -15.57 3.76 -6.14
N ASN A 159 -14.32 4.19 -5.96
CA ASN A 159 -13.95 5.58 -5.78
C ASN A 159 -13.56 6.30 -7.08
N ASN A 160 -13.70 5.63 -8.23
CA ASN A 160 -13.33 6.14 -9.55
C ASN A 160 -11.89 6.68 -9.57
N ILE A 161 -10.95 5.89 -9.03
CA ILE A 161 -9.53 6.20 -9.14
C ILE A 161 -9.07 5.92 -10.56
N ASP A 162 -8.27 6.84 -11.11
CA ASP A 162 -7.73 6.73 -12.47
C ASP A 162 -6.37 6.03 -12.46
N ASP A 163 -5.57 6.25 -11.40
CA ASP A 163 -4.19 5.77 -11.30
C ASP A 163 -3.85 5.19 -9.94
N ILE A 164 -3.34 3.96 -9.96
CA ILE A 164 -2.77 3.31 -8.77
C ILE A 164 -1.25 3.29 -8.94
N CYS A 165 -0.54 4.00 -8.09
CA CYS A 165 0.91 4.13 -8.13
C CYS A 165 1.56 3.35 -6.98
N ILE A 166 2.75 2.81 -7.22
CA ILE A 166 3.58 2.17 -6.21
C ILE A 166 5.04 2.56 -6.36
N MET A 167 5.75 2.58 -5.24
CA MET A 167 7.19 2.75 -5.19
C MET A 167 7.82 1.49 -4.61
N VAL A 168 8.57 0.77 -5.43
CA VAL A 168 9.05 -0.57 -5.08
C VAL A 168 10.55 -0.68 -5.25
N ASN A 169 11.18 -1.54 -4.46
CA ASN A 169 12.58 -1.88 -4.68
C ASN A 169 12.75 -2.54 -6.07
N PRO A 170 13.81 -2.22 -6.84
CA PRO A 170 14.06 -2.78 -8.17
C PRO A 170 13.91 -4.30 -8.27
N LYS A 171 14.29 -5.04 -7.22
CA LYS A 171 14.18 -6.51 -7.17
C LYS A 171 12.74 -7.03 -7.27
N HIS A 172 11.74 -6.20 -7.01
CA HIS A 172 10.32 -6.57 -7.04
C HIS A 172 9.59 -6.08 -8.30
N VAL A 173 10.21 -5.26 -9.15
CA VAL A 173 9.57 -4.68 -10.34
C VAL A 173 8.97 -5.76 -11.23
N ASN A 174 9.74 -6.79 -11.57
CA ASN A 174 9.27 -7.86 -12.45
C ASN A 174 8.03 -8.59 -11.89
N PHE A 175 7.93 -8.73 -10.57
CA PHE A 175 6.77 -9.33 -9.93
C PHE A 175 5.52 -8.49 -10.16
N TYR A 176 5.56 -7.18 -9.90
CA TYR A 176 4.41 -6.29 -10.08
C TYR A 176 3.99 -6.13 -11.54
N LYS A 177 4.96 -5.99 -12.47
CA LYS A 177 4.67 -5.92 -13.91
C LYS A 177 4.08 -7.21 -14.45
N THR A 178 4.56 -8.36 -13.97
CA THR A 178 4.08 -9.66 -14.48
C THR A 178 2.76 -10.07 -13.84
N MET A 179 2.58 -9.86 -12.54
CA MET A 179 1.40 -10.31 -11.81
C MET A 179 0.21 -9.35 -12.00
N PHE A 180 0.44 -8.06 -11.79
CA PHE A 180 -0.62 -7.05 -11.68
C PHE A 180 -0.60 -6.05 -12.85
N LEU A 181 0.27 -6.26 -13.84
CA LEU A 181 0.35 -5.45 -15.07
C LEU A 181 0.65 -3.98 -14.82
N PHE A 182 1.39 -3.71 -13.74
CA PHE A 182 2.00 -2.40 -13.54
C PHE A 182 2.92 -2.05 -14.72
N GLU A 183 2.92 -0.79 -15.08
CA GLU A 183 3.76 -0.19 -16.11
C GLU A 183 4.83 0.67 -15.45
N ASP A 184 5.93 0.92 -16.16
CA ASP A 184 6.96 1.83 -15.66
C ASP A 184 6.38 3.25 -15.59
N PHE A 185 6.60 3.93 -14.48
CA PHE A 185 6.09 5.29 -14.26
C PHE A 185 7.20 6.30 -13.99
N GLY A 186 8.26 5.86 -13.30
CA GLY A 186 9.47 6.65 -13.09
C GLY A 186 10.69 5.76 -12.96
N GLU A 187 11.85 6.30 -13.33
CA GLU A 187 13.13 5.59 -13.33
C GLU A 187 13.62 5.22 -11.92
N GLU A 188 14.67 4.41 -11.83
CA GLU A 188 15.27 4.07 -10.54
C GLU A 188 15.90 5.29 -9.87
N ARG A 189 15.46 5.62 -8.65
CA ARG A 189 16.00 6.68 -7.82
C ARG A 189 16.34 6.13 -6.42
N PHE A 190 17.38 6.66 -5.79
CA PHE A 190 17.68 6.31 -4.40
C PHE A 190 16.65 6.97 -3.48
N TYR A 191 16.01 6.19 -2.60
CA TYR A 191 15.03 6.70 -1.64
C TYR A 191 15.62 6.81 -0.23
N PRO A 192 15.93 8.03 0.25
CA PRO A 192 16.53 8.21 1.57
C PRO A 192 15.64 7.71 2.71
N GLY A 193 14.30 7.78 2.54
CA GLY A 193 13.34 7.40 3.58
C GLY A 193 13.41 5.93 4.02
N VAL A 194 13.96 5.05 3.17
CA VAL A 194 14.14 3.61 3.45
C VAL A 194 15.58 3.14 3.20
N GLY A 195 16.49 4.06 2.87
CA GLY A 195 17.89 3.77 2.58
C GLY A 195 18.14 2.81 1.42
N ALA A 196 17.25 2.76 0.42
CA ALA A 196 17.31 1.79 -0.67
C ALA A 196 16.86 2.38 -2.01
N PRO A 197 17.27 1.81 -3.16
CA PRO A 197 16.74 2.20 -4.46
C PRO A 197 15.25 1.87 -4.58
N ALA A 198 14.55 2.69 -5.33
CA ALA A 198 13.14 2.56 -5.61
C ALA A 198 12.86 2.85 -7.09
N VAL A 199 11.84 2.21 -7.64
CA VAL A 199 11.31 2.42 -8.99
C VAL A 199 9.82 2.72 -8.85
N ALA A 200 9.33 3.72 -9.58
CA ALA A 200 7.92 4.05 -9.61
C ALA A 200 7.20 3.24 -10.70
N LEU A 201 6.10 2.61 -10.32
CA LEU A 201 5.23 1.88 -11.24
C LEU A 201 3.78 2.39 -11.12
N ARG A 202 2.99 2.21 -12.18
CA ARG A 202 1.61 2.67 -12.25
C ARG A 202 0.69 1.64 -12.92
N ILE A 203 -0.56 1.56 -12.44
CA ILE A 203 -1.70 1.03 -13.20
C ILE A 203 -2.54 2.21 -13.67
N ASN A 204 -2.84 2.27 -14.97
CA ASN A 204 -3.90 3.12 -15.50
C ASN A 204 -5.21 2.31 -15.50
N MET A 205 -6.15 2.73 -14.67
CA MET A 205 -7.42 2.04 -14.44
C MET A 205 -8.34 2.01 -15.68
N GLU A 206 -8.14 2.92 -16.63
CA GLU A 206 -8.94 3.00 -17.87
C GLU A 206 -8.69 1.81 -18.81
N HIS A 207 -7.49 1.24 -18.80
CA HIS A 207 -7.07 0.21 -19.77
C HIS A 207 -6.71 -1.14 -19.11
N ILE A 208 -6.73 -1.22 -17.79
CA ILE A 208 -6.23 -2.39 -17.06
C ILE A 208 -7.12 -3.61 -17.25
N GLU A 209 -8.44 -3.44 -17.37
CA GLU A 209 -9.37 -4.57 -17.60
C GLU A 209 -9.09 -5.23 -18.94
N ASP A 210 -8.97 -4.45 -20.02
CA ASP A 210 -8.68 -4.96 -21.37
C ASP A 210 -7.36 -5.72 -21.40
N LYS A 211 -6.30 -5.14 -20.80
CA LYS A 211 -4.98 -5.78 -20.70
C LYS A 211 -5.03 -7.08 -19.90
N ALA A 212 -5.77 -7.08 -18.79
CA ALA A 212 -5.92 -8.27 -17.94
C ALA A 212 -6.73 -9.37 -18.66
N SER A 213 -7.82 -8.99 -19.32
CA SER A 213 -8.66 -9.88 -20.12
C SER A 213 -7.88 -10.54 -21.25
N GLU A 214 -7.04 -9.78 -21.96
CA GLU A 214 -6.18 -10.32 -23.01
C GLU A 214 -5.11 -11.26 -22.45
N LYS A 215 -4.38 -10.84 -21.41
CA LYS A 215 -3.26 -11.62 -20.86
C LYS A 215 -3.71 -12.94 -20.22
N TYR A 216 -4.81 -12.91 -19.49
CA TYR A 216 -5.29 -14.05 -18.72
C TYR A 216 -6.38 -14.86 -19.44
N ARG A 217 -6.65 -14.58 -20.72
CA ARG A 217 -7.71 -15.24 -21.51
C ARG A 217 -7.64 -16.78 -21.48
N ASP A 218 -6.43 -17.32 -21.62
CA ASP A 218 -6.19 -18.76 -21.74
C ASP A 218 -5.86 -19.43 -20.40
N PHE A 219 -5.99 -18.71 -19.28
CA PHE A 219 -5.73 -19.23 -17.94
C PHE A 219 -7.00 -19.88 -17.37
N GLU A 220 -6.84 -21.05 -16.74
CA GLU A 220 -7.88 -21.69 -15.94
C GLU A 220 -8.33 -20.76 -14.79
N THR A 221 -9.61 -20.80 -14.42
CA THR A 221 -10.20 -19.89 -13.42
C THR A 221 -9.41 -19.79 -12.11
N ASP A 222 -8.87 -20.92 -11.61
CA ASP A 222 -8.08 -20.97 -10.37
C ASP A 222 -6.73 -20.25 -10.44
N ASP A 223 -6.25 -19.93 -11.64
CA ASP A 223 -5.02 -19.17 -11.88
C ASP A 223 -5.30 -17.85 -12.64
N ASN A 224 -6.57 -17.51 -12.86
CA ASN A 224 -7.00 -16.37 -13.68
C ASN A 224 -7.21 -15.10 -12.85
N ILE A 225 -6.18 -14.24 -12.82
CA ILE A 225 -6.21 -12.98 -12.05
C ILE A 225 -7.29 -12.03 -12.55
N HIS A 226 -7.55 -11.98 -13.86
CA HIS A 226 -8.63 -11.14 -14.40
C HIS A 226 -9.99 -11.59 -13.85
N GLU A 227 -10.31 -12.89 -13.89
CA GLU A 227 -11.57 -13.39 -13.32
C GLU A 227 -11.65 -13.18 -11.82
N PHE A 228 -10.53 -13.35 -11.10
CA PHE A 228 -10.47 -13.10 -9.66
C PHE A 228 -10.80 -11.65 -9.32
N PHE A 229 -10.22 -10.67 -10.03
CA PHE A 229 -10.42 -9.25 -9.72
C PHE A 229 -11.76 -8.70 -10.21
N TYR A 230 -12.32 -9.21 -11.32
CA TYR A 230 -13.49 -8.61 -11.98
C TYR A 230 -14.77 -9.46 -11.93
N LYS A 231 -14.66 -10.79 -11.89
CA LYS A 231 -15.81 -11.69 -12.07
C LYS A 231 -16.20 -12.47 -10.81
N MET A 232 -15.24 -12.78 -9.93
CA MET A 232 -15.56 -13.42 -8.66
C MET A 232 -16.32 -12.45 -7.76
N LYS A 233 -17.30 -12.97 -7.01
CA LYS A 233 -18.09 -12.18 -6.06
C LYS A 233 -17.15 -11.30 -5.22
N SER A 234 -17.52 -10.03 -5.14
CA SER A 234 -16.68 -9.03 -4.49
C SER A 234 -16.53 -9.37 -3.01
N THR A 235 -15.29 -9.29 -2.53
CA THR A 235 -15.00 -9.41 -1.10
C THR A 235 -15.71 -8.28 -0.35
N LEU A 236 -15.93 -7.14 -1.03
CA LEU A 236 -16.67 -6.00 -0.51
C LEU A 236 -18.19 -6.20 -0.43
N VAL A 237 -18.78 -7.07 -1.27
CA VAL A 237 -20.24 -7.39 -1.17
C VAL A 237 -20.56 -8.14 0.13
N ASP A 238 -19.64 -8.95 0.64
CA ASP A 238 -19.78 -9.58 1.96
C ASP A 238 -19.43 -8.62 3.12
N LEU A 239 -18.75 -7.50 2.82
CA LEU A 239 -18.40 -6.43 3.77
C LEU A 239 -19.38 -5.24 3.72
N ASN A 240 -20.47 -5.33 2.94
CA ASN A 240 -21.29 -4.21 2.48
C ASN A 240 -22.18 -3.55 3.56
N ASN A 241 -22.10 -3.98 4.82
CA ASN A 241 -22.93 -3.45 5.91
C ASN A 241 -22.32 -2.20 6.59
N GLY A 242 -21.67 -1.27 5.86
CA GLY A 242 -21.24 -0.01 6.49
C GLY A 242 -20.14 0.84 5.84
N TRP A 243 -19.85 0.73 4.55
CA TRP A 243 -18.76 1.53 3.96
C TRP A 243 -19.09 3.02 3.80
N THR A 244 -18.15 3.85 4.20
CA THR A 244 -18.03 5.25 3.78
C THR A 244 -16.98 5.34 2.68
N PHE A 245 -17.29 6.09 1.61
CA PHE A 245 -16.30 6.53 0.63
C PHE A 245 -15.14 7.25 1.36
N TYR A 246 -13.91 7.22 0.82
CA TYR A 246 -12.74 7.72 1.58
C TYR A 246 -12.88 9.19 1.98
N ASP A 247 -13.59 9.98 1.16
CA ASP A 247 -13.92 11.40 1.39
C ASP A 247 -14.93 11.61 2.54
N LYS A 248 -15.61 10.55 2.96
CA LYS A 248 -16.66 10.55 4.00
C LYS A 248 -16.26 9.76 5.25
N ARG A 249 -15.05 9.22 5.31
CA ARG A 249 -14.54 8.53 6.49
C ARG A 249 -14.29 9.53 7.62
N PRO A 250 -14.74 9.25 8.85
CA PRO A 250 -14.36 10.08 9.98
C PRO A 250 -12.84 9.95 10.25
N PRO A 251 -12.20 11.00 10.80
CA PRO A 251 -10.86 10.86 11.34
C PRO A 251 -10.81 9.77 12.42
N MET A 252 -9.61 9.25 12.71
CA MET A 252 -9.36 8.53 13.97
C MET A 252 -9.88 9.34 15.17
N SER A 253 -10.22 8.66 16.27
CA SER A 253 -10.55 9.39 17.50
C SER A 253 -9.35 10.22 17.98
N GLU A 254 -9.61 11.31 18.72
CA GLU A 254 -8.55 12.16 19.25
C GLU A 254 -7.59 11.36 20.16
N GLU A 255 -8.13 10.42 20.93
CA GLU A 255 -7.35 9.54 21.81
C GLU A 255 -6.42 8.62 21.01
N ASP A 256 -6.92 8.01 19.93
CA ASP A 256 -6.12 7.12 19.07
C ASP A 256 -5.05 7.90 18.29
N ALA A 257 -5.41 9.04 17.74
CA ALA A 257 -4.46 9.90 17.04
C ALA A 257 -3.35 10.40 17.98
N SER A 258 -3.71 10.78 19.21
CA SER A 258 -2.74 11.16 20.25
C SER A 258 -1.82 10.00 20.63
N PHE A 259 -2.36 8.78 20.76
CA PHE A 259 -1.54 7.58 21.01
C PHE A 259 -0.48 7.37 19.92
N PHE A 260 -0.86 7.41 18.64
CA PHE A 260 0.07 7.21 17.53
C PHE A 260 1.05 8.38 17.35
N PHE A 261 0.60 9.61 17.57
CA PHE A 261 1.48 10.78 17.57
C PHE A 261 2.53 10.69 18.68
N ASN A 262 2.14 10.37 19.91
CA ASN A 262 3.09 10.23 21.02
C ASN A 262 4.07 9.07 20.81
N ALA A 263 3.65 8.02 20.09
CA ALA A 263 4.53 6.93 19.71
C ALA A 263 5.58 7.35 18.68
N ARG A 264 5.29 8.30 17.79
CA ARG A 264 6.22 8.84 16.77
C ARG A 264 5.98 10.33 16.49
N PRO A 265 6.39 11.24 17.39
CA PRO A 265 6.11 12.67 17.24
C PRO A 265 6.78 13.28 15.99
N GLU A 266 7.88 12.68 15.53
CA GLU A 266 8.66 13.11 14.39
C GLU A 266 7.91 13.05 13.05
N ILE A 267 6.79 12.32 12.97
CA ILE A 267 5.98 12.24 11.72
C ILE A 267 5.41 13.60 11.30
N THR A 268 5.40 14.59 12.19
CA THR A 268 4.92 15.95 11.93
C THR A 268 6.05 16.98 11.73
N ALA A 269 7.32 16.58 11.88
CA ALA A 269 8.45 17.51 11.97
C ALA A 269 8.66 18.37 10.70
N ASN A 270 8.30 17.85 9.52
CA ASN A 270 8.54 18.51 8.23
C ASN A 270 7.25 19.04 7.58
N LEU A 271 6.17 19.21 8.36
CA LEU A 271 4.91 19.71 7.83
C LEU A 271 4.94 21.23 7.64
N THR A 272 4.31 21.68 6.56
CA THR A 272 4.04 23.10 6.34
C THR A 272 3.01 23.62 7.36
N MET A 273 2.96 24.93 7.57
CA MET A 273 1.97 25.54 8.47
C MET A 273 0.53 25.19 8.05
N ARG A 274 0.23 25.17 6.75
CA ARG A 274 -1.09 24.79 6.24
C ARG A 274 -1.45 23.33 6.56
N GLN A 275 -0.48 22.41 6.48
CA GLN A 275 -0.68 21.01 6.86
C GLN A 275 -0.91 20.86 8.36
N ILE A 276 -0.15 21.59 9.18
CA ILE A 276 -0.33 21.63 10.64
C ILE A 276 -1.71 22.15 11.02
N GLU A 277 -2.15 23.27 10.43
CA GLU A 277 -3.48 23.84 10.65
C GLU A 277 -4.60 22.89 10.22
N HIS A 278 -4.39 22.12 9.15
CA HIS A 278 -5.34 21.09 8.74
C HIS A 278 -5.40 19.96 9.75
N LEU A 279 -4.26 19.40 10.17
CA LEU A 279 -4.25 18.34 11.17
C LEU A 279 -4.78 18.82 12.52
N THR A 280 -4.52 20.05 12.93
CA THR A 280 -5.03 20.61 14.20
C THR A 280 -6.55 20.74 14.19
N ARG A 281 -7.16 20.98 13.02
CA ARG A 281 -8.62 20.96 12.88
C ARG A 281 -9.22 19.55 13.03
N LEU A 282 -8.48 18.52 12.62
CA LEU A 282 -8.87 17.13 12.82
C LEU A 282 -8.57 16.65 14.26
N TYR A 283 -7.47 17.14 14.83
CA TYR A 283 -6.85 16.68 16.07
C TYR A 283 -6.38 17.88 16.91
N PRO A 284 -7.27 18.48 17.73
CA PRO A 284 -6.98 19.70 18.48
C PRO A 284 -5.73 19.64 19.37
N PHE A 285 -5.40 18.47 19.95
CA PHE A 285 -4.21 18.29 20.79
C PHE A 285 -2.88 18.67 20.10
N LEU A 286 -2.80 18.60 18.76
CA LEU A 286 -1.58 18.96 18.02
C LEU A 286 -1.24 20.44 18.15
N GLY A 287 -2.25 21.31 18.29
CA GLY A 287 -2.04 22.74 18.51
C GLY A 287 -1.30 23.03 19.83
N CYS A 288 -1.58 22.24 20.87
CA CYS A 288 -0.89 22.35 22.16
C CYS A 288 0.54 21.79 22.11
N ALA A 289 0.74 20.68 21.39
CA ALA A 289 2.04 20.01 21.30
C ALA A 289 3.09 20.80 20.48
N LEU A 290 2.65 21.55 19.46
CA LEU A 290 3.55 22.37 18.64
C LEU A 290 3.85 23.74 19.28
N ALA A 291 2.95 24.23 20.14
CA ALA A 291 3.20 25.45 20.93
C ALA A 291 4.20 25.23 22.08
N SER A 292 4.39 23.98 22.54
CA SER A 292 5.36 23.66 23.60
C SER A 292 6.79 23.44 23.07
N SER A 293 6.96 22.95 21.84
CA SER A 293 8.28 22.77 21.21
C SER A 293 8.96 24.08 20.79
N THR A 294 8.18 25.13 20.54
CA THR A 294 8.71 26.48 20.23
C THR A 294 9.19 27.27 21.45
N ARG A 295 8.89 26.79 22.67
CA ARG A 295 9.32 27.46 23.93
C ARG A 295 10.65 26.96 24.47
N THR A 296 11.28 25.95 23.86
CA THR A 296 12.57 25.40 24.33
C THR A 296 13.81 25.99 23.63
N ASP A 297 13.64 26.90 22.65
CA ASP A 297 14.74 27.55 21.91
C ASP A 297 14.97 29.02 22.30
N HIS A 298 14.94 29.34 23.59
CA HIS A 298 15.50 30.61 24.08
C HIS A 298 16.40 30.35 25.31
N PRO A 299 17.73 30.55 25.19
CA PRO A 299 18.63 30.62 26.35
C PRO A 299 18.37 31.87 27.19
#